data_AF-A0A7L4TR51-F1
#
_entry.id   AF-A0A7L4TR51-F1
#
_cell.length_a   1.000
_cell.length_b   1.000
_cell.length_c   1.000
_cell.angle_alpha   90.00
_cell.angle_beta   90.00
_cell.angle_gamma   90.00
#
_symmetry.space_group_name_H-M   'P 1'
#
loop_
_entity.id
_entity.type
_entity.pdbx_description
1 polymer ?
#
loop_
_entity_poly.entity_id
_entity_poly.type
_entity_poly.pdbx_seq_one_letter_code
_entity_poly.pdbx_strand_id
1 'polypeptide(L)'
;LEAEMLTKLDDKIERIVEDTEDEIKIIMNRPKSILNFAMIQRKTTYAKWLLAHNLLKAVKTHSYTRLHLIVCPENIVFDKSFEPIFLHYGVKESLPPYSQEKDNLTLEVKATISELIDPAHTFYDYYHYHTTMTLSPFVKEIFECSTLDELTAYVEETITEIESREKTLISLPKKKWLTHKYSLIAAAALLLPFIAYSIYSFFFVQPKQEAFIESSEAFLMTNYSEVINQLNYYDSDGMPYVVQYQLATSYVEYEPLTEDQRNAVRNT
;
A
#
# COMPACT_ATOMS: atom_id res chain seq x y z
N LEU A 1 -1.88 45.26 29.69
CA LEU A 1 -3.14 44.52 29.96
C LEU A 1 -2.87 43.10 30.44
N GLU A 2 -3.81 42.46 31.13
CA GLU A 2 -3.69 41.03 31.47
C GLU A 2 -3.63 40.13 30.21
N ALA A 3 -4.21 40.60 29.11
CA ALA A 3 -4.16 39.94 27.80
C ALA A 3 -2.75 39.87 27.18
N GLU A 4 -1.78 40.68 27.63
CA GLU A 4 -0.38 40.57 27.16
C GLU A 4 0.25 39.23 27.53
N MET A 5 -0.26 38.54 28.56
CA MET A 5 0.20 37.20 28.92
C MET A 5 0.04 36.20 27.78
N LEU A 6 -0.90 36.45 26.84
CA LEU A 6 -1.13 35.61 25.69
C LEU A 6 0.04 35.62 24.69
N THR A 7 0.84 36.69 24.69
CA THR A 7 2.00 36.83 23.78
C THR A 7 3.16 35.89 24.12
N LYS A 8 3.19 35.34 25.35
CA LYS A 8 4.29 34.49 25.87
C LYS A 8 3.88 33.05 26.15
N LEU A 9 2.75 32.60 25.60
CA LEU A 9 2.13 31.32 25.91
C LEU A 9 2.84 30.11 25.27
N ASP A 10 3.20 30.24 23.99
CA ASP A 10 3.90 29.20 23.24
C ASP A 10 4.82 29.82 22.18
N ASP A 11 5.90 29.11 21.85
CA ASP A 11 6.87 29.54 20.83
C ASP A 11 6.45 29.13 19.41
N LYS A 12 5.29 28.46 19.25
CA LYS A 12 4.87 27.82 18.00
C LYS A 12 3.99 28.74 17.14
N ILE A 13 3.22 29.63 17.77
CA ILE A 13 2.39 30.64 17.13
C ILE A 13 2.74 32.01 17.71
N GLU A 14 3.19 32.91 16.86
CA GLU A 14 3.38 34.30 17.25
C GLU A 14 2.01 34.96 17.42
N ARG A 15 1.72 35.43 18.66
CA ARG A 15 0.51 36.16 19.01
C ARG A 15 0.82 37.63 19.24
N ILE A 16 0.15 38.51 18.51
CA ILE A 16 0.22 39.96 18.66
C ILE A 16 -1.12 40.42 19.23
N VAL A 17 -1.08 41.13 20.34
CA VAL A 17 -2.27 41.72 20.97
C VAL A 17 -2.25 43.22 20.70
N GLU A 18 -3.20 43.69 19.91
CA GLU A 18 -3.44 45.11 19.64
C GLU A 18 -4.63 45.54 20.50
N ASP A 19 -4.41 46.47 21.41
CA ASP A 19 -5.46 47.06 22.24
C ASP A 19 -5.80 48.46 21.71
N THR A 20 -7.08 48.66 21.37
CA THR A 20 -7.61 49.94 20.92
C THR A 20 -8.67 50.42 21.91
N GLU A 21 -9.12 51.68 21.83
CA GLU A 21 -10.07 52.23 22.80
C GLU A 21 -11.39 51.43 22.90
N ASP A 22 -11.83 50.80 21.80
CA ASP A 22 -13.11 50.09 21.72
C ASP A 22 -13.00 48.57 21.54
N GLU A 23 -11.84 48.04 21.11
CA GLU A 23 -11.67 46.62 20.81
C GLU A 23 -10.27 46.08 21.15
N ILE A 24 -10.24 44.80 21.55
CA ILE A 24 -9.02 44.01 21.71
C ILE A 24 -8.91 43.08 20.51
N LYS A 25 -7.82 43.21 19.74
CA LYS A 25 -7.57 42.40 18.55
C LYS A 25 -6.36 41.48 18.78
N ILE A 26 -6.57 40.19 18.60
CA ILE A 26 -5.53 39.16 18.74
C ILE A 26 -5.20 38.62 17.35
N ILE A 27 -4.02 38.97 16.86
CA ILE A 27 -3.51 38.50 15.57
C ILE A 27 -2.59 37.31 15.81
N MET A 28 -2.85 36.21 15.10
CA MET A 28 -2.10 34.96 15.25
C MET A 28 -1.41 34.61 13.94
N ASN A 29 -0.08 34.75 13.92
CA ASN A 29 0.74 34.42 12.77
C ASN A 29 1.12 32.94 12.81
N ARG A 30 0.49 32.15 11.93
CA ARG A 30 0.68 30.70 11.87
C ARG A 30 1.67 30.30 10.77
N PRO A 31 2.74 29.56 11.08
CA PRO A 31 3.61 29.00 10.05
C PRO A 31 2.87 27.99 9.18
N LYS A 32 3.28 27.86 7.90
CA LYS A 32 2.66 26.94 6.92
C LYS A 32 2.74 25.46 7.31
N SER A 33 3.55 25.11 8.30
CA SER A 33 3.69 23.75 8.83
C SER A 33 2.55 23.32 9.74
N ILE A 34 1.75 24.26 10.24
CA ILE A 34 0.61 23.97 11.12
C ILE A 34 -0.54 23.40 10.31
N LEU A 35 -1.14 22.33 10.85
CA LEU A 35 -2.28 21.63 10.31
C LEU A 35 -3.55 22.15 10.98
N ASN A 36 -4.57 22.44 10.19
CA ASN A 36 -5.91 22.72 10.71
C ASN A 36 -6.72 21.42 10.89
N PHE A 37 -7.86 21.53 11.57
CA PHE A 37 -8.74 20.40 11.85
C PHE A 37 -9.19 19.67 10.57
N ALA A 38 -9.50 20.41 9.49
CA ALA A 38 -9.90 19.83 8.21
C ALA A 38 -8.81 18.98 7.52
N MET A 39 -7.53 19.37 7.64
CA MET A 39 -6.41 18.60 7.12
C MET A 39 -6.20 17.29 7.89
N ILE A 40 -6.52 17.30 9.17
CA ILE A 40 -6.39 16.16 10.08
C ILE A 40 -7.45 15.11 9.81
N GLN A 41 -8.66 15.53 9.43
CA GLN A 41 -9.73 14.59 9.06
C GLN A 41 -9.33 13.62 7.95
N ARG A 42 -8.34 13.98 7.11
CA ARG A 42 -7.80 13.14 6.03
C ARG A 42 -6.70 12.18 6.47
N LYS A 43 -6.29 12.21 7.74
CA LYS A 43 -5.25 11.33 8.29
C LYS A 43 -5.81 9.94 8.59
N THR A 44 -4.91 8.99 8.84
CA THR A 44 -5.28 7.62 9.21
C THR A 44 -6.02 7.60 10.55
N THR A 45 -6.82 6.56 10.77
CA THR A 45 -7.52 6.35 12.05
C THR A 45 -6.55 6.36 13.22
N TYR A 46 -5.41 5.68 13.11
CA TYR A 46 -4.35 5.70 14.13
C TYR A 46 -3.88 7.13 14.48
N ALA A 47 -3.61 7.96 13.47
CA ALA A 47 -3.17 9.33 13.70
C ALA A 47 -4.25 10.19 14.38
N LYS A 48 -5.53 9.98 14.05
CA LYS A 48 -6.65 10.67 14.71
C LYS A 48 -6.74 10.32 16.20
N TRP A 49 -6.56 9.05 16.57
CA TRP A 49 -6.52 8.64 17.97
C TRP A 49 -5.30 9.18 18.71
N LEU A 50 -4.13 9.23 18.07
CA LEU A 50 -2.93 9.85 18.65
C LEU A 50 -3.13 11.35 18.91
N LEU A 51 -3.81 12.05 17.99
CA LEU A 51 -4.20 13.45 18.16
C LEU A 51 -5.18 13.63 19.33
N ALA A 52 -6.17 12.75 19.49
CA ALA A 52 -7.09 12.75 20.62
C ALA A 52 -6.35 12.55 21.95
N HIS A 53 -5.38 11.63 21.99
CA HIS A 53 -4.53 11.41 23.16
C HIS A 53 -3.71 12.66 23.52
N ASN A 54 -3.06 13.29 22.52
CA ASN A 54 -2.29 14.51 22.75
C ASN A 54 -3.18 15.69 23.19
N LEU A 55 -4.42 15.77 22.69
CA LEU A 55 -5.42 16.74 23.15
C LEU A 55 -5.75 16.55 24.63
N LEU A 56 -6.05 15.32 25.06
CA LEU A 56 -6.31 15.01 26.46
C LEU A 56 -5.13 15.34 27.36
N LYS A 57 -3.92 14.99 26.91
CA LYS A 57 -2.67 15.33 27.62
C LYS A 57 -2.51 16.85 27.78
N ALA A 58 -2.76 17.63 26.73
CA ALA A 58 -2.65 19.08 26.78
C ALA A 58 -3.66 19.70 27.74
N VAL A 59 -4.92 19.24 27.72
CA VAL A 59 -5.98 19.70 28.62
C VAL A 59 -5.67 19.37 30.08
N LYS A 60 -5.15 18.17 30.36
CA LYS A 60 -4.77 17.76 31.73
C LYS A 60 -3.52 18.46 32.27
N THR A 61 -2.55 18.71 31.40
CA THR A 61 -1.27 19.36 31.80
C THR A 61 -1.42 20.87 31.95
N HIS A 62 -2.54 21.44 31.49
CA HIS A 62 -2.82 22.87 31.61
C HIS A 62 -2.90 23.30 33.08
N SER A 63 -1.84 23.99 33.52
CA SER A 63 -1.63 24.40 34.91
C SER A 63 -1.94 25.88 35.16
N TYR A 64 -2.29 26.63 34.12
CA TYR A 64 -2.53 28.08 34.23
C TYR A 64 -3.91 28.36 34.84
N THR A 65 -3.93 28.81 36.09
CA THR A 65 -5.17 29.13 36.83
C THR A 65 -5.96 30.31 36.26
N ARG A 66 -5.30 31.21 35.53
CA ARG A 66 -5.89 32.42 34.95
C ARG A 66 -6.31 32.27 33.49
N LEU A 67 -5.88 31.20 32.83
CA LEU A 67 -6.18 30.95 31.43
C LEU A 67 -7.21 29.85 31.33
N HIS A 68 -8.30 30.14 30.63
CA HIS A 68 -9.43 29.24 30.47
C HIS A 68 -9.41 28.64 29.06
N LEU A 69 -9.36 27.32 28.99
CA LEU A 69 -9.35 26.59 27.73
C LEU A 69 -10.75 26.55 27.12
N ILE A 70 -10.80 26.68 25.79
CA ILE A 70 -11.97 26.31 24.99
C ILE A 70 -11.53 25.20 24.04
N VAL A 71 -12.16 24.04 24.14
CA VAL A 71 -11.82 22.88 23.33
C VAL A 71 -12.86 22.73 22.23
N CYS A 72 -12.54 23.27 21.04
CA CYS A 72 -13.38 23.07 19.86
C CYS A 72 -12.51 22.98 18.58
N PRO A 73 -13.02 22.33 17.52
CA PRO A 73 -12.29 22.17 16.25
C PRO A 73 -11.75 23.47 15.66
N GLU A 74 -12.48 24.57 15.80
CA GLU A 74 -12.09 25.88 15.27
C GLU A 74 -10.99 26.54 16.10
N ASN A 75 -10.92 26.24 17.39
CA ASN A 75 -9.94 26.81 18.31
C ASN A 75 -8.64 26.00 18.39
N ILE A 76 -8.54 24.87 17.69
CA ILE A 76 -7.39 23.96 17.81
C ILE A 76 -6.73 23.78 16.46
N VAL A 77 -5.42 23.99 16.44
CA VAL A 77 -4.54 23.62 15.34
C VAL A 77 -3.47 22.68 15.84
N PHE A 78 -2.77 22.00 14.94
CA PHE A 78 -1.78 20.99 15.34
C PHE A 78 -0.48 21.19 14.59
N ASP A 79 0.63 20.88 15.25
CA ASP A 79 1.91 20.81 14.58
C ASP A 79 2.10 19.46 13.84
N LYS A 80 3.28 19.27 13.25
CA LYS A 80 3.64 18.02 12.57
C LYS A 80 3.83 16.84 13.53
N SER A 81 4.01 17.11 14.82
CA SER A 81 4.13 16.12 15.89
C SER A 81 2.77 15.76 16.51
N PHE A 82 1.67 16.27 15.92
CA PHE A 82 0.31 16.09 16.43
C PHE A 82 0.10 16.69 17.82
N GLU A 83 0.90 17.69 18.20
CA GLU A 83 0.69 18.44 19.42
C GLU A 83 -0.38 19.52 19.17
N PRO A 84 -1.44 19.57 19.99
CA PRO A 84 -2.49 20.57 19.88
C PRO A 84 -1.95 21.95 20.32
N ILE A 85 -2.35 22.97 19.59
CA ILE A 85 -2.10 24.37 19.89
C ILE A 85 -3.45 25.07 19.89
N PHE A 86 -3.82 25.66 21.02
CA PHE A 86 -5.05 26.43 21.15
C PHE A 86 -4.83 27.84 20.61
N LEU A 87 -5.74 28.31 19.77
CA LEU A 87 -5.65 29.64 19.18
C LEU A 87 -6.01 30.69 20.25
N HIS A 88 -7.19 30.55 20.83
CA HIS A 88 -7.80 31.42 21.80
C HIS A 88 -7.84 30.81 23.21
N TYR A 89 -7.61 31.66 24.20
CA TYR A 89 -7.73 31.36 25.62
C TYR A 89 -8.60 32.43 26.26
N GLY A 90 -9.51 32.02 27.14
CA GLY A 90 -10.12 32.96 28.07
C GLY A 90 -9.08 33.44 29.08
N VAL A 91 -9.18 34.69 29.51
CA VAL A 91 -8.37 35.26 30.59
C VAL A 91 -9.34 35.64 31.70
N LYS A 92 -9.13 35.07 32.88
CA LYS A 92 -9.99 35.31 34.04
C LYS A 92 -10.26 36.81 34.21
N GLU A 93 -11.54 37.19 34.26
CA GLU A 93 -12.03 38.57 34.45
C GLU A 93 -11.61 39.59 33.36
N SER A 94 -10.88 39.17 32.32
CA SER A 94 -10.35 40.07 31.27
C SER A 94 -10.82 39.69 29.86
N LEU A 95 -10.83 38.40 29.49
CA LEU A 95 -11.18 37.94 28.15
C LEU A 95 -12.07 36.69 28.23
N PRO A 96 -13.18 36.60 27.48
CA PRO A 96 -14.09 35.46 27.57
C PRO A 96 -13.44 34.17 27.04
N PRO A 97 -13.76 33.00 27.62
CA PRO A 97 -14.60 32.81 28.80
C PRO A 97 -13.92 33.32 30.07
N TYR A 98 -14.67 34.09 30.87
CA TYR A 98 -14.16 34.74 32.09
C TYR A 98 -14.02 33.77 33.28
N SER A 99 -14.63 32.58 33.17
CA SER A 99 -14.56 31.48 34.12
C SER A 99 -14.61 30.14 33.37
N GLN A 100 -14.00 29.10 33.94
CA GLN A 100 -13.99 27.77 33.36
C GLN A 100 -14.84 26.81 34.19
N GLU A 101 -15.91 26.30 33.59
CA GLU A 101 -16.72 25.23 34.15
C GLU A 101 -16.15 23.87 33.70
N LYS A 102 -15.81 23.01 34.66
CA LYS A 102 -15.15 21.71 34.38
C LYS A 102 -16.03 20.76 33.57
N ASP A 103 -17.33 20.77 33.82
CA ASP A 103 -18.29 19.90 33.13
C ASP A 103 -18.41 20.31 31.65
N ASN A 104 -18.45 21.61 31.37
CA ASN A 104 -18.46 22.13 30.00
C ASN A 104 -17.16 21.79 29.27
N LEU A 105 -16.00 21.93 29.92
CA LEU A 105 -14.72 21.54 29.33
C LEU A 105 -14.68 20.04 28.99
N THR A 106 -15.20 19.18 29.88
CA THR A 106 -15.22 17.74 29.65
C THR A 106 -16.12 17.40 28.46
N LEU A 107 -17.27 18.07 28.33
CA LEU A 107 -18.18 17.91 27.21
C LEU A 107 -17.58 18.42 25.89
N GLU A 108 -16.90 19.58 25.92
CA GLU A 108 -16.16 20.15 24.80
C GLU A 108 -15.08 19.19 24.27
N VAL A 109 -14.32 18.58 25.19
CA VAL A 109 -13.30 17.58 24.86
C VAL A 109 -13.93 16.35 24.22
N LYS A 110 -14.99 15.80 24.81
CA LYS A 110 -15.71 14.63 24.25
C LYS A 110 -16.25 14.93 22.86
N ALA A 111 -16.90 16.08 22.66
CA ALA A 111 -17.45 16.47 21.38
C ALA A 111 -16.37 16.67 20.30
N THR A 112 -15.25 17.30 20.66
CA THR A 112 -14.13 17.53 19.73
C THR A 112 -13.46 16.22 19.32
N ILE A 113 -13.24 15.32 20.27
CA ILE A 113 -12.69 13.98 20.00
C ILE A 113 -13.67 13.16 19.15
N SER A 114 -14.97 13.29 19.40
CA SER A 114 -16.02 12.61 18.63
C SER A 114 -16.02 13.05 17.17
N GLU A 115 -15.99 14.35 16.87
CA GLU A 115 -15.88 14.82 15.48
C GLU A 115 -14.57 14.37 14.82
N LEU A 116 -13.46 14.36 15.57
CA LEU A 116 -12.16 13.94 15.06
C LEU A 116 -12.16 12.48 14.59
N ILE A 117 -12.75 11.60 15.39
CA ILE A 117 -12.78 10.15 15.14
C ILE A 117 -13.89 9.80 14.14
N ASP A 118 -15.08 10.34 14.35
CA ASP A 118 -16.29 10.09 13.58
C ASP A 118 -16.81 11.39 12.94
N PRO A 119 -16.41 11.70 11.69
CA PRO A 119 -16.84 12.91 10.99
C PRO A 119 -18.27 12.82 10.45
N ALA A 120 -19.09 11.86 10.91
CA ALA A 120 -20.50 11.75 10.51
C ALA A 120 -21.34 12.94 10.98
N HIS A 121 -20.98 13.52 12.12
CA HIS A 121 -21.65 14.69 12.71
C HIS A 121 -20.63 15.76 13.09
N THR A 122 -21.10 16.99 13.28
CA THR A 122 -20.24 18.11 13.65
C THR A 122 -20.06 18.19 15.16
N PHE A 123 -19.05 18.94 15.63
CA PHE A 123 -18.85 19.27 17.04
C PHE A 123 -20.12 19.83 17.67
N TYR A 124 -20.83 20.72 16.96
CA TYR A 124 -22.08 21.31 17.44
C TYR A 124 -23.12 20.22 17.72
N ASP A 125 -23.25 19.25 16.82
CA ASP A 125 -24.19 18.15 16.97
C ASP A 125 -23.84 17.24 18.15
N TYR A 126 -22.56 16.88 18.29
CA TYR A 126 -22.10 16.08 19.43
C TYR A 126 -22.21 16.83 20.76
N TYR A 127 -21.97 18.15 20.76
CA TYR A 127 -22.06 18.95 21.98
C TYR A 127 -23.51 19.07 22.46
N HIS A 128 -24.46 19.36 21.57
CA HIS A 128 -25.85 19.64 21.94
C HIS A 128 -26.81 18.45 21.87
N TYR A 129 -26.60 17.50 20.95
CA TYR A 129 -27.58 16.47 20.61
C TYR A 129 -27.10 15.03 20.86
N HIS A 130 -25.98 14.84 21.58
CA HIS A 130 -25.44 13.50 21.87
C HIS A 130 -26.43 12.53 22.55
N THR A 131 -27.41 13.02 23.32
CA THR A 131 -28.40 12.19 24.00
C THR A 131 -29.53 11.69 23.10
N THR A 132 -29.86 12.43 22.03
CA THR A 132 -30.98 12.14 21.14
C THR A 132 -30.56 11.54 19.80
N MET A 133 -29.28 11.64 19.46
CA MET A 133 -28.73 11.22 18.18
C MET A 133 -28.25 9.76 18.21
N THR A 134 -28.28 9.10 17.06
CA THR A 134 -27.69 7.78 16.90
C THR A 134 -26.17 7.89 16.83
N LEU A 135 -25.48 7.46 17.89
CA LEU A 135 -24.03 7.49 17.99
C LEU A 135 -23.39 6.22 17.43
N SER A 136 -22.20 6.34 16.84
CA SER A 136 -21.37 5.19 16.53
C SER A 136 -20.84 4.53 17.81
N PRO A 137 -20.42 3.24 17.79
CA PRO A 137 -19.95 2.54 18.97
C PRO A 137 -18.82 3.28 19.71
N PHE A 138 -17.82 3.78 18.96
CA PHE A 138 -16.70 4.54 19.53
C PHE A 138 -17.16 5.83 20.23
N VAL A 139 -18.06 6.58 19.59
CA VAL A 139 -18.58 7.82 20.17
C VAL A 139 -19.41 7.54 21.41
N LYS A 140 -20.20 6.45 21.41
CA LYS A 140 -20.97 6.05 22.59
C LYS A 140 -20.05 5.79 23.79
N GLU A 141 -18.97 5.04 23.59
CA GLU A 141 -17.97 4.75 24.63
C GLU A 141 -17.29 6.03 25.15
N ILE A 142 -16.95 6.98 24.27
CA ILE A 142 -16.41 8.30 24.66
C ILE A 142 -17.36 9.06 25.59
N PHE A 143 -18.66 9.07 25.28
CA PHE A 143 -19.65 9.78 26.09
C PHE A 143 -19.96 9.06 27.41
N GLU A 144 -19.84 7.73 27.46
CA GLU A 144 -20.02 6.90 28.67
C GLU A 144 -18.90 7.11 29.72
N CYS A 145 -17.68 7.51 29.30
CA CYS A 145 -16.61 7.86 30.24
C CYS A 145 -17.02 9.03 31.15
N SER A 146 -17.04 8.83 32.47
CA SER A 146 -17.46 9.84 33.43
C SER A 146 -16.39 10.92 33.66
N THR A 147 -15.11 10.55 33.52
CA THR A 147 -13.98 11.43 33.80
C THR A 147 -13.00 11.53 32.62
N LEU A 148 -12.19 12.60 32.59
CA LEU A 148 -11.10 12.72 31.62
C LEU A 148 -10.03 11.63 31.79
N ASP A 149 -9.91 11.04 32.98
CA ASP A 149 -9.02 9.91 33.25
C ASP A 149 -9.51 8.63 32.59
N GLU A 150 -10.79 8.31 32.75
CA GLU A 150 -11.44 7.19 32.05
C GLU A 150 -11.35 7.37 30.52
N LEU A 151 -11.61 8.58 30.02
CA LEU A 151 -11.52 8.88 28.59
C LEU A 151 -10.09 8.72 28.06
N THR A 152 -9.08 9.06 28.87
CA THR A 152 -7.67 8.87 28.48
C THR A 152 -7.31 7.39 28.43
N ALA A 153 -7.72 6.61 29.43
CA ALA A 153 -7.50 5.17 29.45
C ALA A 153 -8.15 4.48 28.24
N TYR A 154 -9.38 4.86 27.90
CA TYR A 154 -10.10 4.36 26.73
C TYR A 154 -9.37 4.67 25.41
N VAL A 155 -8.89 5.91 25.25
CA VAL A 155 -8.11 6.32 24.08
C VAL A 155 -6.80 5.54 23.99
N GLU A 156 -6.09 5.36 25.10
CA GLU A 156 -4.84 4.58 25.15
C GLU A 156 -5.07 3.11 24.78
N GLU A 157 -6.09 2.48 25.34
CA GLU A 157 -6.49 1.10 25.01
C GLU A 157 -6.79 0.97 23.52
N THR A 158 -7.59 1.88 22.96
CA THR A 158 -7.94 1.88 21.55
C THR A 158 -6.71 2.03 20.65
N ILE A 159 -5.76 2.90 21.02
CA ILE A 159 -4.48 3.04 20.30
C ILE A 159 -3.72 1.72 20.30
N THR A 160 -3.60 1.05 21.46
CA THR A 160 -2.89 -0.23 21.55
C THR A 160 -3.57 -1.34 20.75
N GLU A 161 -4.90 -1.36 20.71
CA GLU A 161 -5.66 -2.30 19.88
C GLU A 161 -5.37 -2.07 18.39
N ILE A 162 -5.40 -0.81 17.93
CA ILE A 162 -5.08 -0.45 16.55
C ILE A 162 -3.65 -0.86 16.20
N GLU A 163 -2.67 -0.59 17.06
CA GLU A 163 -1.28 -1.01 16.83
C GLU A 163 -1.12 -2.53 16.77
N SER A 164 -1.81 -3.27 17.63
CA SER A 164 -1.79 -4.73 17.63
C SER A 164 -2.35 -5.27 16.32
N ARG A 165 -3.45 -4.68 15.83
CA ARG A 165 -4.08 -5.03 14.56
C ARG A 165 -3.17 -4.69 13.38
N GLU A 166 -2.53 -3.53 13.37
CA GLU A 166 -1.58 -3.16 12.32
C GLU A 166 -0.36 -4.08 12.29
N LYS A 167 0.15 -4.53 13.45
CA LYS A 167 1.25 -5.53 13.51
C LYS A 167 0.87 -6.87 12.88
N THR A 168 -0.40 -7.27 12.96
CA THR A 168 -0.90 -8.51 12.32
C THR A 168 -1.13 -8.37 10.82
N LEU A 169 -1.33 -7.15 10.33
CA LEU A 169 -1.61 -6.87 8.93
C LEU A 169 -0.29 -6.56 8.20
N ILE A 170 0.28 -7.55 7.51
CA ILE A 170 1.36 -7.31 6.55
C ILE A 170 0.80 -6.40 5.45
N SER A 171 1.17 -5.11 5.48
CA SER A 171 0.71 -4.10 4.53
C SER A 171 1.37 -4.30 3.16
N LEU A 172 0.88 -5.25 2.38
CA LEU A 172 1.34 -5.41 1.00
C LEU A 172 0.71 -4.32 0.12
N PRO A 173 1.53 -3.47 -0.53
CA PRO A 173 1.00 -2.45 -1.43
C PRO A 173 0.25 -3.12 -2.58
N LYS A 174 -1.06 -2.89 -2.67
CA LYS A 174 -1.99 -3.55 -3.61
C LYS A 174 -1.47 -3.61 -5.05
N LYS A 175 -0.82 -2.54 -5.53
CA LYS A 175 -0.24 -2.47 -6.88
C LYS A 175 0.84 -3.53 -7.12
N LYS A 176 1.78 -3.68 -6.19
CA LYS A 176 2.86 -4.69 -6.32
C LYS A 176 2.29 -6.11 -6.23
N TRP A 177 1.31 -6.33 -5.38
CA TRP A 177 0.64 -7.63 -5.26
C TRP A 177 -0.07 -8.01 -6.56
N LEU A 178 -0.82 -7.08 -7.17
CA LEU A 178 -1.48 -7.28 -8.47
C LEU A 178 -0.47 -7.61 -9.57
N THR A 179 0.63 -6.88 -9.67
CA THR A 179 1.67 -7.16 -10.69
C THR A 179 2.30 -8.53 -10.51
N HIS A 180 2.63 -8.93 -9.28
CA HIS A 180 3.18 -10.26 -9.02
C HIS A 180 2.17 -11.37 -9.33
N LYS A 181 0.90 -11.18 -8.99
CA LYS A 181 -0.17 -12.14 -9.29
C LYS A 181 -0.29 -12.38 -10.79
N TYR A 182 -0.37 -11.33 -11.60
CA TYR A 182 -0.50 -11.47 -13.06
C TYR A 182 0.80 -11.97 -13.71
N SER A 183 1.97 -11.58 -13.20
CA SER A 183 3.25 -12.10 -13.68
C SER A 183 3.39 -13.61 -13.46
N LEU A 184 2.93 -14.13 -12.32
CA LEU A 184 2.94 -15.57 -12.04
C LEU A 184 2.00 -16.33 -12.99
N ILE A 185 0.81 -15.78 -13.25
CA ILE A 185 -0.15 -16.38 -14.19
C ILE A 185 0.43 -16.40 -15.62
N ALA A 186 1.03 -15.30 -16.06
CA ALA A 186 1.66 -15.21 -17.37
C ALA A 186 2.85 -16.18 -17.50
N ALA A 187 3.68 -16.27 -16.46
CA ALA A 187 4.79 -17.22 -16.42
C ALA A 187 4.29 -18.67 -16.49
N ALA A 188 3.27 -19.03 -15.71
CA ALA A 188 2.68 -20.36 -15.74
C ALA A 188 2.07 -20.71 -17.11
N ALA A 189 1.40 -19.74 -17.75
CA ALA A 189 0.83 -19.92 -19.08
C ALA A 189 1.90 -20.13 -20.17
N LEU A 190 3.05 -19.46 -20.08
CA LEU A 190 4.16 -19.61 -21.03
C LEU A 190 4.97 -20.90 -20.79
N LEU A 191 5.01 -21.36 -19.54
CA LEU A 191 5.77 -22.54 -19.15
C LEU A 191 5.19 -23.84 -19.75
N LEU A 192 3.86 -23.93 -19.88
CA LEU A 192 3.16 -25.07 -20.49
C LEU A 192 3.61 -25.39 -21.94
N PRO A 193 3.51 -24.45 -22.91
CA PRO A 193 3.97 -24.72 -24.27
C PRO A 193 5.49 -24.91 -24.35
N PHE A 194 6.25 -24.26 -23.47
CA PHE A 194 7.70 -24.45 -23.40
C PHE A 194 8.08 -25.88 -22.99
N ILE A 195 7.39 -26.46 -22.00
CA ILE A 195 7.55 -27.86 -21.62
C ILE A 195 7.17 -28.77 -22.79
N ALA A 196 6.01 -28.53 -23.42
CA ALA A 196 5.54 -29.35 -24.53
C ALA A 196 6.54 -29.36 -25.70
N TYR A 197 7.08 -28.19 -26.06
CA TYR A 197 8.11 -28.06 -27.08
C TYR A 197 9.40 -28.77 -26.68
N SER A 198 9.83 -28.64 -25.42
CA SER A 198 11.04 -29.30 -24.91
C SER A 198 10.92 -30.82 -25.00
N ILE A 199 9.78 -31.39 -24.61
CA ILE A 199 9.51 -32.84 -24.73
C ILE A 199 9.52 -33.25 -26.21
N TYR A 200 8.84 -32.52 -27.08
CA TYR A 200 8.84 -32.81 -28.52
C TYR A 200 10.25 -32.78 -29.11
N SER A 201 11.05 -31.77 -28.76
CA SER A 201 12.42 -31.64 -29.24
C SER A 201 13.31 -32.79 -28.78
N PHE A 202 13.21 -33.19 -27.51
CA PHE A 202 14.05 -34.24 -26.93
C PHE A 202 13.73 -35.63 -27.50
N PHE A 203 12.45 -35.95 -27.69
CA PHE A 203 12.05 -37.30 -28.12
C PHE A 203 11.95 -37.48 -29.64
N PHE A 204 11.74 -36.41 -30.43
CA PHE A 204 11.53 -36.53 -31.88
C PHE A 204 12.59 -35.82 -32.72
N VAL A 205 13.03 -34.62 -32.32
CA VAL A 205 13.97 -33.83 -33.13
C VAL A 205 15.41 -34.31 -32.93
N GLN A 206 15.83 -34.54 -31.69
CA GLN A 206 17.21 -34.98 -31.39
C GLN A 206 17.56 -36.34 -31.99
N PRO A 207 16.76 -37.43 -31.81
CA PRO A 207 17.11 -38.73 -32.37
C PRO A 207 17.18 -38.71 -33.91
N LYS A 208 16.32 -37.91 -34.55
CA LYS A 208 16.34 -37.72 -36.01
C LYS A 208 17.63 -37.04 -36.46
N GLN A 209 18.10 -36.03 -35.74
CA GLN A 209 19.37 -35.37 -36.03
C GLN A 209 20.58 -36.30 -35.80
N GLU A 210 20.56 -37.10 -34.73
CA GLU A 210 21.59 -38.11 -34.49
C GLU A 210 21.63 -39.14 -35.62
N ALA A 211 20.48 -39.67 -36.05
CA ALA A 211 20.42 -40.59 -37.19
C ALA A 211 20.94 -39.99 -38.50
N PHE A 212 20.76 -38.68 -38.73
CA PHE A 212 21.34 -38.00 -39.90
C PHE A 212 22.87 -37.91 -39.83
N ILE A 213 23.42 -37.73 -38.64
CA ILE A 213 24.87 -37.70 -38.43
C ILE A 213 25.46 -39.10 -38.59
N GLU A 214 24.87 -40.11 -37.94
CA GLU A 214 25.33 -41.50 -38.00
C GLU A 214 25.23 -42.08 -39.43
N SER A 215 24.14 -41.80 -40.15
CA SER A 215 24.01 -42.21 -41.55
C SER A 215 25.01 -41.52 -42.47
N SER A 216 25.33 -40.24 -42.23
CA SER A 216 26.38 -39.55 -42.99
C SER A 216 27.76 -40.17 -42.74
N GLU A 217 28.06 -40.57 -41.50
CA GLU A 217 29.28 -41.30 -41.17
C GLU A 217 29.34 -42.67 -41.86
N ALA A 218 28.25 -43.43 -41.80
CA ALA A 218 28.15 -44.74 -42.48
C ALA A 218 28.32 -44.62 -44.00
N PHE A 219 27.78 -43.56 -44.62
CA PHE A 219 27.93 -43.29 -46.05
C PHE A 219 29.40 -43.04 -46.44
N LEU A 220 30.13 -42.25 -45.64
CA LEU A 220 31.57 -42.00 -45.85
C LEU A 220 32.41 -43.27 -45.70
N MET A 221 31.99 -44.17 -44.83
CA MET A 221 32.60 -45.50 -44.65
C MET A 221 32.16 -46.52 -45.71
N THR A 222 31.39 -46.11 -46.73
CA THR A 222 30.83 -46.97 -47.81
C THR A 222 29.93 -48.09 -47.30
N ASN A 223 29.38 -47.95 -46.08
CA ASN A 223 28.45 -48.91 -45.49
C ASN A 223 27.00 -48.55 -45.82
N TYR A 224 26.61 -48.75 -47.09
CA TYR A 224 25.29 -48.35 -47.61
C TYR A 224 24.11 -49.07 -46.94
N SER A 225 24.31 -50.29 -46.42
CA SER A 225 23.26 -51.01 -45.69
C SER A 225 22.90 -50.32 -44.37
N GLU A 226 23.90 -49.76 -43.66
CA GLU A 226 23.68 -49.08 -42.40
C GLU A 226 22.98 -47.72 -42.59
N VAL A 227 23.31 -47.02 -43.68
CA VAL A 227 22.59 -45.79 -44.09
C VAL A 227 21.09 -46.05 -44.26
N ILE A 228 20.73 -47.16 -44.92
CA ILE A 228 19.33 -47.55 -45.12
C ILE A 228 18.68 -47.89 -43.77
N ASN A 229 19.33 -48.71 -42.93
CA ASN A 229 18.78 -49.11 -41.64
C ASN A 229 18.48 -47.91 -40.71
N GLN A 230 19.38 -46.93 -40.67
CA GLN A 230 19.24 -45.75 -39.82
C GLN A 230 18.17 -44.78 -40.33
N LEU A 231 18.01 -44.66 -41.65
CA LEU A 231 17.11 -43.67 -42.25
C LEU A 231 15.72 -44.19 -42.62
N ASN A 232 15.52 -45.51 -42.73
CA ASN A 232 14.25 -46.13 -43.15
C ASN A 232 13.06 -45.81 -42.23
N TYR A 233 13.31 -45.47 -40.96
CA TYR A 233 12.27 -45.12 -40.00
C TYR A 233 11.81 -43.66 -40.10
N TYR A 234 12.45 -42.84 -40.94
CA TYR A 234 12.17 -41.42 -41.07
C TYR A 234 11.62 -41.08 -42.45
N ASP A 235 10.67 -40.16 -42.50
CA ASP A 235 10.08 -39.68 -43.75
C ASP A 235 11.09 -38.90 -44.59
N SER A 236 11.21 -39.25 -45.88
CA SER A 236 12.18 -38.68 -46.82
C SER A 236 11.92 -37.19 -47.07
N ASP A 237 10.67 -36.75 -47.07
CA ASP A 237 10.30 -35.35 -47.34
C ASP A 237 10.81 -34.40 -46.25
N GLY A 238 11.00 -34.92 -45.04
CA GLY A 238 11.51 -34.16 -43.89
C GLY A 238 13.03 -34.22 -43.73
N MET A 239 13.78 -34.79 -44.68
CA MET A 239 15.24 -34.90 -44.63
C MET A 239 15.92 -33.73 -45.35
N PRO A 240 17.11 -33.29 -44.92
CA PRO A 240 17.94 -32.38 -45.71
C PRO A 240 18.32 -33.02 -47.05
N TYR A 241 18.44 -32.21 -48.09
CA TYR A 241 18.76 -32.67 -49.46
C TYR A 241 20.00 -33.59 -49.52
N VAL A 242 21.03 -33.28 -48.73
CA VAL A 242 22.26 -34.10 -48.67
C VAL A 242 21.97 -35.51 -48.13
N VAL A 243 21.11 -35.63 -47.11
CA VAL A 243 20.73 -36.92 -46.52
C VAL A 243 19.85 -37.71 -47.48
N GLN A 244 18.93 -37.04 -48.19
CA GLN A 244 18.13 -37.68 -49.25
C GLN A 244 19.00 -38.25 -50.35
N TYR A 245 20.02 -37.50 -50.77
CA TYR A 245 20.99 -37.96 -51.78
C TYR A 245 21.78 -39.19 -51.29
N GLN A 246 22.26 -39.16 -50.05
CA GLN A 246 22.96 -40.29 -49.44
C GLN A 246 22.07 -41.53 -49.38
N LEU A 247 20.81 -41.38 -48.97
CA LEU A 247 19.85 -42.48 -48.90
C LEU A 247 19.55 -43.05 -50.29
N ALA A 248 19.23 -42.20 -51.26
CA ALA A 248 18.94 -42.61 -52.63
C ALA A 248 20.14 -43.34 -53.27
N THR A 249 21.34 -42.81 -53.09
CA THR A 249 22.57 -43.44 -53.56
C THR A 249 22.79 -44.79 -52.86
N SER A 250 22.56 -44.85 -51.54
CA SER A 250 22.71 -46.10 -50.78
C SER A 250 21.75 -47.19 -51.23
N TYR A 251 20.50 -46.85 -51.58
CA TYR A 251 19.56 -47.81 -52.17
C TYR A 251 20.02 -48.32 -53.54
N VAL A 252 20.51 -47.43 -54.42
CA VAL A 252 21.05 -47.84 -55.74
C VAL A 252 22.25 -48.77 -55.59
N GLU A 253 23.10 -48.54 -54.58
CA GLU A 253 24.28 -49.39 -54.32
C GLU A 253 23.95 -50.72 -53.64
N TYR A 254 22.91 -50.76 -52.80
CA TYR A 254 22.50 -51.96 -52.08
C TYR A 254 21.67 -52.92 -52.96
N GLU A 255 20.90 -52.40 -53.92
CA GLU A 255 20.03 -53.21 -54.77
C GLU A 255 20.85 -54.17 -55.67
N PRO A 256 20.39 -55.44 -55.88
CA PRO A 256 21.09 -56.43 -56.71
C PRO A 256 20.93 -56.14 -58.21
N LEU A 257 21.54 -55.05 -58.67
CA LEU A 257 21.60 -54.63 -60.07
C LEU A 257 22.92 -55.05 -60.72
N THR A 258 22.89 -55.35 -62.03
CA THR A 258 24.12 -55.52 -62.83
C THR A 258 24.87 -54.19 -62.93
N GLU A 259 26.19 -54.21 -63.11
CA GLU A 259 27.03 -53.00 -63.19
C GLU A 259 26.54 -52.03 -64.27
N ASP A 260 26.11 -52.54 -65.42
CA ASP A 260 25.58 -51.71 -66.51
C ASP A 260 24.25 -51.01 -66.11
N GLN A 261 23.37 -51.70 -65.39
CA GLN A 261 22.11 -51.13 -64.89
C GLN A 261 22.34 -50.10 -63.77
N ARG A 262 23.29 -50.37 -62.87
CA ARG A 262 23.67 -49.46 -61.78
C ARG A 262 24.24 -48.15 -62.33
N ASN A 263 25.12 -48.23 -63.33
CA ASN A 263 25.72 -47.06 -63.96
C ASN A 263 24.70 -46.23 -64.77
N ALA A 264 23.68 -46.87 -65.35
CA ALA A 264 22.59 -46.15 -66.01
C ALA A 264 21.77 -45.33 -65.00
N VAL A 265 21.41 -45.91 -63.86
CA VAL A 265 20.62 -45.23 -62.81
C VAL A 265 21.40 -44.12 -62.11
N ARG A 266 22.71 -44.29 -61.87
CA ARG A 266 23.57 -43.25 -61.24
C ARG A 266 23.75 -41.99 -62.10
N ASN A 267 23.69 -42.13 -63.42
CA ASN A 267 23.94 -41.04 -64.37
C ASN A 267 22.66 -40.35 -64.87
N THR A 268 21.49 -40.73 -64.32
CA THR A 268 20.19 -40.11 -64.61
C THR A 268 19.87 -39.06 -63.55
#